data_AF-A0A2D4UMK2-F1
#
_entry.id   AF-A0A2D4UMK2-F1
#
_cell.length_a   1.000
_cell.length_b   1.000
_cell.length_c   1.000
_cell.angle_alpha   90.00
_cell.angle_beta   90.00
_cell.angle_gamma   90.00
#
_symmetry.space_group_name_H-M   'P 1'
#
loop_
_entity.id
_entity.type
_entity.pdbx_description
1 polymer ?
#
loop_
_entity_poly.entity_id
_entity_poly.type
_entity_poly.pdbx_seq_one_letter_code
_entity_poly.pdbx_strand_id
1 'polypeptide(L)'
;MKLSSTTPAIGGIFYLTIAFFLAAYFAFSAIQGNHGLFRRIQANAQAIELEKYLDTLQVKVFEMENKTLRLSDNFLDLDLLDERARKVLGLARPDEIILD
;
A
#
# COMPACT_ATOMS: atom_id res chain seq x y z
N MET A 1 13.26 -16.39 80.69
CA MET A 1 12.91 -15.15 79.98
C MET A 1 13.47 -15.26 78.56
N LYS A 2 12.66 -15.68 77.57
CA LYS A 2 13.11 -15.82 76.17
C LYS A 2 12.69 -14.55 75.43
N LEU A 3 13.67 -13.75 75.01
CA LEU A 3 13.44 -12.59 74.17
C LEU A 3 13.20 -13.07 72.73
N SER A 4 11.99 -12.84 72.23
CA SER A 4 11.63 -13.04 70.83
C SER A 4 12.34 -11.97 70.00
N SER A 5 13.34 -12.35 69.22
CA SER A 5 13.93 -11.48 68.21
C SER A 5 12.99 -11.41 67.02
N THR A 6 12.17 -10.36 66.95
CA THR A 6 11.44 -10.00 65.74
C THR A 6 12.47 -9.58 64.69
N THR A 7 12.81 -10.48 63.77
CA THR A 7 13.56 -10.09 62.57
C THR A 7 12.66 -9.15 61.77
N PRO A 8 13.15 -7.95 61.40
CA PRO A 8 12.31 -6.98 60.70
C PRO A 8 11.94 -7.55 59.33
N ALA A 9 10.67 -7.45 58.96
CA ALA A 9 10.08 -7.98 57.71
C ALA A 9 10.59 -7.31 56.42
N ILE A 10 11.76 -6.68 56.49
CA ILE A 10 12.42 -5.91 55.43
C ILE A 10 12.63 -6.77 54.18
N GLY A 11 13.04 -8.03 54.33
CA GLY A 11 13.22 -8.95 53.19
C GLY A 11 11.92 -9.21 52.41
N GLY A 12 10.78 -9.33 53.11
CA GLY A 12 9.48 -9.53 52.48
C GLY A 12 8.99 -8.29 51.72
N ILE A 13 9.23 -7.10 52.28
CA ILE A 13 8.90 -5.83 51.62
C ILE A 13 9.72 -5.65 50.34
N PHE A 14 11.03 -5.92 50.39
CA PHE A 14 11.89 -5.87 49.20
C PHE A 14 11.45 -6.86 48.13
N TYR A 15 11.15 -8.11 48.51
CA TYR A 15 10.65 -9.12 47.59
C TYR A 15 9.34 -8.69 46.91
N LEU A 16 8.38 -8.20 47.68
CA LEU A 16 7.09 -7.76 47.16
C LEU A 16 7.23 -6.56 46.22
N THR A 17 8.11 -5.61 46.57
CA THR A 17 8.40 -4.43 45.75
C THR A 17 9.00 -4.82 44.41
N ILE A 18 10.01 -5.70 44.40
CA ILE A 18 10.63 -6.20 43.17
C ILE A 18 9.63 -6.97 42.31
N ALA A 19 8.83 -7.85 42.92
CA ALA A 19 7.79 -8.60 42.21
C ALA A 19 6.74 -7.67 41.58
N PHE A 20 6.33 -6.61 42.29
CA PHE A 20 5.39 -5.62 41.78
C PHE A 20 5.95 -4.86 40.57
N PHE A 21 7.19 -4.38 40.65
CA PHE A 21 7.84 -3.69 39.52
C PHE A 21 8.02 -4.62 38.30
N LEU A 22 8.37 -5.89 38.51
CA LEU A 22 8.42 -6.89 37.44
C LEU A 22 7.05 -7.10 36.78
N ALA A 23 5.99 -7.28 37.57
CA ALA A 23 4.64 -7.42 37.05
C ALA A 23 4.19 -6.19 36.25
N ALA A 24 4.48 -4.99 36.76
CA ALA A 24 4.19 -3.73 36.07
C ALA A 24 4.98 -3.61 34.75
N TYR A 25 6.27 -3.97 34.76
CA TYR A 25 7.11 -3.97 33.56
C TYR A 25 6.57 -4.93 32.49
N PHE A 26 6.16 -6.14 32.88
CA PHE A 26 5.56 -7.09 31.94
C PHE A 26 4.20 -6.63 31.43
N ALA A 27 3.34 -6.06 32.28
CA ALA A 27 2.06 -5.49 31.84
C ALA A 27 2.25 -4.33 30.84
N PHE A 28 3.18 -3.43 31.14
CA PHE A 28 3.56 -2.32 30.26
C PHE A 28 4.17 -2.80 28.93
N SER A 29 5.02 -3.83 29.00
CA SER A 29 5.64 -4.47 27.84
C SER A 29 4.66 -5.31 27.03
N ALA A 30 3.56 -5.81 27.61
CA ALA A 30 2.48 -6.43 26.86
C ALA A 30 1.65 -5.39 26.07
N ILE A 31 1.50 -4.18 26.64
CA ILE A 31 0.76 -3.08 26.02
C ILE A 31 1.56 -2.38 24.90
N GLN A 32 2.87 -2.17 25.08
CA GLN A 32 3.73 -1.51 24.07
C GLN A 32 4.64 -2.47 23.29
N GLY A 33 4.70 -3.73 23.70
CA GLY A 33 5.56 -4.71 23.05
C GLY A 33 5.13 -4.94 21.62
N ASN A 34 6.10 -4.85 20.73
CA ASN A 34 6.00 -5.00 19.27
C ASN A 34 5.51 -6.40 18.78
N HIS A 35 4.96 -7.23 19.68
CA HIS A 35 4.63 -8.64 19.48
C HIS A 35 3.12 -8.94 19.50
N GLY A 36 2.26 -7.99 19.91
CA GLY A 36 0.80 -8.19 19.92
C GLY A 36 0.09 -7.13 19.07
N LEU A 37 -0.55 -7.54 17.97
CA LEU A 37 -1.53 -6.76 17.20
C LEU A 37 -1.03 -5.55 16.38
N PHE A 38 -0.12 -4.69 16.88
CA PHE A 38 0.27 -3.45 16.19
C PHE A 38 0.98 -3.66 14.83
N ARG A 39 1.86 -4.67 14.71
CA ARG A 39 2.50 -5.02 13.42
C ARG A 39 1.49 -5.52 12.39
N ARG A 40 0.42 -6.21 12.81
CA ARG A 40 -0.64 -6.68 11.89
C ARG A 40 -1.52 -5.53 11.41
N ILE A 41 -1.83 -4.57 12.28
CA ILE A 41 -2.60 -3.38 11.90
C ILE A 41 -1.83 -2.54 10.89
N GLN A 42 -0.52 -2.32 11.11
CA GLN A 42 0.31 -1.58 10.15
C GLN A 42 0.54 -2.36 8.84
N ALA A 43 0.76 -3.68 8.92
CA ALA A 43 0.90 -4.51 7.72
C ALA A 43 -0.39 -4.54 6.88
N ASN A 44 -1.56 -4.61 7.51
CA ASN A 44 -2.84 -4.59 6.79
C ASN A 44 -3.12 -3.23 6.14
N ALA A 45 -2.76 -2.12 6.80
CA ALA A 45 -2.91 -0.79 6.20
C ALA A 45 -2.04 -0.63 4.95
N GLN A 46 -0.79 -1.11 5.00
CA GLN A 46 0.11 -1.10 3.84
C GLN A 46 -0.36 -2.04 2.72
N ALA A 47 -0.97 -3.18 3.07
CA ALA A 47 -1.52 -4.10 2.08
C ALA A 47 -2.66 -3.47 1.26
N ILE A 48 -3.58 -2.75 1.92
CA ILE A 48 -4.71 -2.07 1.25
C ILE A 48 -4.21 -0.98 0.29
N GLU A 49 -3.22 -0.19 0.71
CA GLU A 49 -2.64 0.85 -0.15
C GLU A 49 -1.95 0.24 -1.38
N LEU A 50 -1.22 -0.85 -1.18
CA LEU A 50 -0.49 -1.53 -2.26
C LEU A 50 -1.45 -2.23 -3.24
N GLU A 51 -2.54 -2.81 -2.75
CA GLU A 51 -3.60 -3.41 -3.58
C GLU A 51 -4.28 -2.35 -4.47
N LYS A 52 -4.61 -1.18 -3.91
CA LYS A 52 -5.12 -0.06 -4.70
C LYS A 52 -4.14 0.39 -5.77
N TYR A 53 -2.84 0.41 -5.48
CA TYR A 53 -1.82 0.75 -6.47
C TYR A 53 -1.71 -0.31 -7.57
N LEU A 54 -1.80 -1.60 -7.23
CA LEU A 54 -1.84 -2.68 -8.21
C LEU A 54 -3.03 -2.55 -9.17
N ASP A 55 -4.22 -2.27 -8.66
CA ASP A 55 -5.40 -2.05 -9.51
C ASP A 55 -5.17 -0.91 -10.52
N THR A 56 -4.58 0.20 -10.07
CA THR A 56 -4.27 1.31 -10.98
C THR A 56 -3.24 0.93 -12.06
N LEU A 57 -2.27 0.08 -11.72
CA LEU A 57 -1.29 -0.42 -12.67
C LEU A 57 -1.90 -1.40 -13.67
N GLN A 58 -2.78 -2.29 -13.21
CA GLN A 58 -3.47 -3.24 -14.10
C GLN A 58 -4.33 -2.51 -15.12
N VAL A 59 -5.04 -1.45 -14.73
CA VAL A 59 -5.80 -0.61 -15.68
C VAL A 59 -4.86 0.01 -16.73
N LYS A 60 -3.71 0.54 -16.32
CA LYS A 60 -2.72 1.10 -17.26
C LYS A 60 -2.16 0.05 -18.22
N VAL A 61 -1.86 -1.15 -17.72
CA VAL A 61 -1.40 -2.26 -18.57
C VAL A 61 -2.46 -2.60 -19.60
N PHE A 62 -3.71 -2.76 -19.19
CA PHE A 62 -4.82 -3.03 -20.10
C PHE A 62 -4.99 -1.94 -21.17
N GLU A 63 -4.88 -0.67 -20.80
CA GLU A 63 -4.92 0.43 -21.77
C GLU A 63 -3.77 0.39 -22.78
N MET A 64 -2.56 0.08 -22.32
CA MET A 64 -1.36 -0.03 -23.18
C MET A 64 -1.45 -1.25 -24.10
N GLU A 65 -1.92 -2.38 -23.58
CA GLU A 65 -2.17 -3.59 -24.36
C GLU A 65 -3.22 -3.33 -25.44
N ASN A 66 -4.33 -2.67 -25.11
CA ASN A 66 -5.35 -2.31 -26.10
C ASN A 66 -4.84 -1.32 -27.15
N LYS A 67 -4.03 -0.32 -26.76
CA LYS A 67 -3.36 0.58 -27.74
C LYS A 67 -2.41 -0.20 -28.65
N THR A 68 -1.62 -1.12 -28.09
CA THR A 68 -0.69 -1.96 -28.85
C THR A 68 -1.44 -2.90 -29.79
N LEU A 69 -2.54 -3.51 -29.35
CA LEU A 69 -3.41 -4.34 -30.18
C LEU A 69 -4.02 -3.55 -31.32
N ARG A 70 -4.47 -2.32 -31.08
CA ARG A 70 -5.03 -1.44 -32.12
C ARG A 70 -4.00 -0.89 -33.10
N LEU A 71 -2.72 -0.92 -32.71
CA LEU A 71 -1.59 -0.56 -33.56
C LEU A 71 -0.95 -1.79 -34.24
N SER A 72 -1.36 -3.00 -33.85
CA SER A 72 -0.88 -4.25 -34.45
C SER A 72 -1.49 -4.43 -35.83
N ASP A 73 -0.66 -4.88 -36.77
CA ASP A 73 -0.97 -5.06 -38.20
C ASP A 73 -2.27 -5.84 -38.50
N ASN A 74 -2.77 -6.66 -37.58
CA ASN A 74 -4.02 -7.41 -37.75
C ASN A 74 -5.30 -6.57 -37.54
N PHE A 75 -5.19 -5.39 -36.91
CA PHE A 75 -6.29 -4.41 -36.71
C PHE A 75 -5.96 -3.02 -37.27
N LEU A 76 -4.77 -2.87 -37.86
CA LEU A 76 -4.31 -1.63 -38.49
C LEU A 76 -4.92 -1.53 -39.89
N ASP A 77 -6.09 -0.92 -39.99
CA ASP A 77 -6.73 -0.64 -41.27
C ASP A 77 -5.91 0.42 -42.03
N LEU A 78 -5.09 -0.06 -42.98
CA LEU A 78 -4.25 0.76 -43.85
C LEU A 78 -5.08 1.80 -44.62
N ASP A 79 -6.36 1.52 -44.90
CA ASP A 79 -7.27 2.46 -45.57
C ASP A 79 -7.63 3.64 -44.64
N LEU A 80 -7.82 3.40 -43.34
CA LEU A 80 -8.04 4.46 -42.34
C LEU A 80 -6.79 5.32 -42.09
N LEU A 81 -5.60 4.73 -42.20
CA LEU A 81 -4.34 5.47 -42.15
C LEU A 81 -4.14 6.33 -43.40
N ASP A 82 -4.47 5.83 -44.60
CA ASP A 82 -4.38 6.61 -45.84
C ASP A 82 -5.39 7.78 -45.83
N GLU A 83 -6.61 7.57 -45.35
CA GLU A 83 -7.60 8.65 -45.16
C GLU A 83 -7.14 9.70 -44.13
N ARG A 84 -6.57 9.26 -42.99
CA ARG A 84 -5.99 10.20 -42.00
C ARG A 84 -4.75 10.92 -42.54
N ALA A 85 -3.89 10.23 -43.29
CA ALA A 85 -2.72 10.82 -43.93
C ALA A 85 -3.12 11.85 -44.99
N ARG A 86 -4.10 11.55 -45.83
CA ARG A 86 -4.64 12.46 -46.86
C ARG A 86 -5.29 13.70 -46.24
N LYS A 87 -6.00 13.54 -45.12
CA LYS A 87 -6.64 14.64 -44.37
C LYS A 87 -5.64 15.53 -43.61
N VAL A 88 -4.53 14.98 -43.12
CA VAL A 88 -3.49 15.73 -42.37
C VAL A 88 -2.44 16.34 -43.30
N LEU A 89 -2.08 15.65 -44.39
CA LEU A 89 -1.08 16.12 -45.36
C LEU A 89 -1.67 17.02 -46.45
N GLY A 90 -2.96 17.33 -46.41
CA GLY A 90 -3.58 18.31 -47.30
C GLY A 90 -3.53 17.92 -48.78
N LEU A 91 -3.66 16.64 -49.11
CA LEU A 91 -3.84 16.17 -50.49
C LEU A 91 -5.32 16.21 -50.91
N ALA A 92 -6.11 17.13 -50.35
CA ALA A 92 -7.28 17.64 -51.04
C ALA A 92 -6.77 18.71 -52.01
N ARG A 93 -7.02 18.49 -53.31
CA ARG A 93 -6.61 19.39 -54.38
C ARG A 93 -7.01 20.84 -54.04
N PRO A 94 -6.18 21.84 -54.39
CA PRO A 94 -6.41 23.27 -54.12
C PRO A 94 -7.60 23.89 -54.88
N ASP A 95 -8.58 23.10 -55.31
CA ASP A 95 -9.64 23.45 -56.27
C ASP A 95 -11.07 23.20 -55.75
N GLU A 96 -11.27 22.83 -54.47
CA GLU A 96 -12.61 22.84 -53.86
C GLU A 96 -12.92 24.18 -53.19
N ILE A 97 -13.78 24.96 -53.84
CA ILE A 97 -14.42 26.17 -53.30
C ILE A 97 -15.60 25.73 -52.43
N ILE A 98 -15.55 26.02 -51.13
CA ILE A 98 -16.72 25.96 -50.25
C ILE A 98 -17.45 27.31 -50.38
N LEU A 99 -18.67 27.27 -50.92
CA LEU A 99 -19.63 28.37 -50.92
C LEU A 99 -20.61 28.19 -49.73
N ASP A 100 -20.78 29.29 -48.99
CA ASP A 100 -21.61 29.57 -47.80
C ASP A 100 -21.26 28.91 -46.46
#